data_AF-A0A9W3PBA2-F1
#
_entry.id   AF-A0A9W3PBA2-F1
#
_cell.length_a   1.000
_cell.length_b   1.000
_cell.length_c   1.000
_cell.angle_alpha   90.00
_cell.angle_beta   90.00
_cell.angle_gamma   90.00
#
_symmetry.space_group_name_H-M   'P 1'
#
loop_
_entity.id
_entity.type
_entity.pdbx_description
1 polymer ?
#
loop_
_entity_poly.entity_id
_entity_poly.type
_entity_poly.pdbx_seq_one_letter_code
_entity_poly.pdbx_strand_id
1 'polypeptide(L)'
;MTKRTTWPMRVDAGTTKVGTARVRDDSRSKMTAAQKAVFDATGNRPQVDAGFDDISDGIGTASVATPAYRQSDAKTRMQALGRLKAGEMNKTEQRYANHLEARKQAGEIVWYRFEGIKFRLADNTFYTPDFAVMLASGQLEAHEVKGHWQDDARVKVKVAADQYPVRFIAVTAGRAKDGGGWQTEEF
;
A
#
# COMPACT_ATOMS: atom_id res chain seq x y z
N MET A 1 36.11 -31.45 -22.57
CA MET A 1 35.41 -32.04 -21.41
C MET A 1 36.23 -31.79 -20.16
N THR A 2 35.93 -30.75 -19.39
CA THR A 2 36.61 -30.46 -18.12
C THR A 2 36.08 -31.42 -17.05
N LYS A 3 36.93 -32.35 -16.59
CA LYS A 3 36.61 -33.28 -15.51
C LYS A 3 36.28 -32.48 -14.25
N ARG A 4 35.04 -32.58 -13.75
CA ARG A 4 34.69 -32.01 -12.43
C ARG A 4 35.41 -32.82 -11.37
N THR A 5 36.30 -32.17 -10.63
CA THR A 5 36.94 -32.79 -9.46
C THR A 5 35.87 -33.06 -8.41
N THR A 6 35.73 -34.31 -7.99
CA THR A 6 34.80 -34.73 -6.95
C THR A 6 35.14 -34.02 -5.64
N TRP A 7 34.12 -33.43 -5.01
CA TRP A 7 34.30 -32.76 -3.73
C TRP A 7 34.74 -33.78 -2.66
N PRO A 8 35.78 -33.49 -1.87
CA PRO A 8 36.19 -34.38 -0.79
C PRO A 8 35.07 -34.42 0.26
N MET A 9 34.67 -35.62 0.67
CA MET A 9 33.63 -35.81 1.70
C MET A 9 34.02 -35.27 3.09
N ARG A 10 35.30 -34.91 3.29
CA ARG A 10 35.80 -34.27 4.51
C ARG A 10 36.67 -33.08 4.14
N VAL A 11 36.39 -31.93 4.77
CA VAL A 11 37.18 -30.71 4.67
C VAL A 11 37.75 -30.43 6.06
N ASP A 12 39.08 -30.45 6.18
CA ASP A 12 39.74 -30.23 7.47
C ASP A 12 39.56 -28.79 7.96
N ALA A 13 39.43 -28.63 9.28
CA ALA A 13 39.23 -27.32 9.91
C ALA A 13 40.39 -26.37 9.57
N GLY A 14 40.06 -25.15 9.12
CA GLY A 14 41.03 -24.16 8.65
C GLY A 14 41.29 -24.15 7.13
N THR A 15 40.66 -25.04 6.37
CA THR A 15 40.75 -25.04 4.90
C THR A 15 40.03 -23.81 4.32
N THR A 16 40.75 -22.92 3.65
CA THR A 16 40.20 -21.67 3.07
C THR A 16 39.85 -21.78 1.58
N LYS A 17 40.28 -22.85 0.89
CA LYS A 17 39.94 -23.12 -0.52
C LYS A 17 39.87 -24.62 -0.80
N VAL A 18 38.87 -25.02 -1.60
CA VAL A 18 38.73 -26.38 -2.14
C VAL A 18 38.52 -26.27 -3.66
N GLY A 19 39.51 -26.70 -4.44
CA GLY A 19 39.51 -26.47 -5.89
C GLY A 19 39.55 -24.97 -6.22
N THR A 20 38.60 -24.51 -7.05
CA THR A 20 38.44 -23.09 -7.39
C THR A 20 37.52 -22.32 -6.42
N ALA A 21 36.87 -23.03 -5.49
CA ALA A 21 35.95 -22.44 -4.51
C ALA A 21 36.70 -21.91 -3.28
N ARG A 22 36.30 -20.74 -2.79
CA ARG A 22 36.77 -20.19 -1.51
C ARG A 22 35.82 -20.63 -0.40
N VAL A 23 36.38 -21.22 0.65
CA VAL A 23 35.66 -21.52 1.89
C VAL A 23 35.82 -20.30 2.79
N ARG A 24 34.71 -19.59 3.04
CA ARG A 24 34.71 -18.49 4.01
C ARG A 24 34.56 -19.10 5.39
N ASP A 25 35.50 -18.79 6.29
CA ASP A 25 35.25 -18.96 7.71
C ASP A 25 34.15 -17.97 8.10
N ASP A 26 33.06 -18.51 8.62
CA ASP A 26 31.85 -17.76 8.88
C ASP A 26 32.10 -16.91 10.13
N SER A 27 32.81 -15.80 9.97
CA SER A 27 33.00 -14.81 11.03
C SER A 27 31.64 -14.16 11.30
N ARG A 28 30.89 -14.82 12.18
CA ARG A 28 29.50 -14.58 12.55
C ARG A 28 29.23 -13.10 12.81
N SER A 29 28.17 -12.56 12.21
CA SER A 29 27.72 -11.19 12.42
C SER A 29 27.56 -10.88 13.92
N LYS A 30 28.05 -9.71 14.34
CA LYS A 30 27.93 -9.26 15.75
C LYS A 30 26.44 -9.17 16.13
N MET A 31 26.06 -9.84 17.22
CA MET A 31 24.71 -9.74 17.76
C MET A 31 24.40 -8.33 18.25
N THR A 32 23.18 -7.87 18.00
CA THR A 32 22.64 -6.67 18.63
C THR A 32 22.41 -6.89 20.13
N ALA A 33 22.35 -5.80 20.91
CA ALA A 33 22.16 -5.87 22.37
C ALA A 33 20.90 -6.66 22.79
N ALA A 34 19.82 -6.54 22.01
CA ALA A 34 18.58 -7.28 22.25
C ALA A 34 18.71 -8.78 21.97
N GLN A 35 19.41 -9.16 20.89
CA GLN A 35 19.66 -10.58 20.57
C GLN A 35 20.55 -11.25 21.62
N LYS A 36 21.49 -10.50 22.19
CA LYS A 36 22.34 -10.98 23.29
C LYS A 36 21.51 -11.25 24.55
N ALA A 37 20.58 -10.36 24.90
CA ALA A 37 19.69 -10.57 26.05
C ALA A 37 18.77 -11.80 25.88
N VAL A 38 18.26 -12.05 24.67
CA VAL A 38 17.47 -13.26 24.38
C VAL A 38 18.34 -14.52 24.49
N PHE A 39 19.56 -14.49 23.95
CA PHE A 39 20.51 -15.60 24.05
C PHE A 39 20.88 -15.90 25.51
N ASP A 40 21.16 -14.86 26.31
CA ASP A 40 21.51 -15.00 27.72
C ASP A 40 20.34 -15.59 28.54
N ALA A 41 19.08 -15.28 28.16
CA ALA A 41 17.89 -15.75 28.86
C ALA A 41 17.44 -17.17 28.46
N THR A 42 17.66 -17.58 27.20
CA THR A 42 17.10 -18.84 26.67
C THR A 42 18.15 -19.86 26.24
N GLY A 43 19.43 -19.49 26.19
CA GLY A 43 20.52 -20.34 25.69
C GLY A 43 20.45 -20.64 24.18
N ASN A 44 19.37 -20.24 23.51
CA ASN A 44 19.13 -20.47 22.09
C ASN A 44 19.40 -19.19 21.30
N ARG A 45 20.20 -19.28 20.23
CA ARG A 45 20.47 -18.12 19.37
C ARG A 45 19.28 -17.88 18.43
N PRO A 46 18.74 -16.65 18.36
CA PRO A 46 17.71 -16.34 17.37
C PRO A 46 18.31 -16.43 15.96
N GLN A 47 17.65 -17.18 15.07
CA GLN A 47 18.09 -17.33 13.68
C GLN A 47 17.92 -16.01 12.93
N VAL A 48 18.98 -15.57 12.25
CA VAL A 48 19.04 -14.24 11.60
C VAL A 48 18.63 -14.23 10.14
N ASP A 49 18.34 -15.37 9.51
CA ASP A 49 18.02 -15.42 8.08
C ASP A 49 16.87 -16.38 7.78
N ALA A 50 15.65 -15.85 7.79
CA ALA A 50 14.54 -16.37 6.99
C ALA A 50 13.51 -15.25 6.81
N GLY A 51 13.64 -14.50 5.71
CA GLY A 51 12.48 -13.84 5.13
C GLY A 51 11.53 -14.93 4.66
N PHE A 52 10.49 -15.20 5.44
CA PHE A 52 9.34 -15.98 5.01
C PHE A 52 8.10 -15.38 5.67
N ASP A 53 7.37 -14.64 4.84
CA ASP A 53 6.00 -14.23 5.10
C ASP A 53 5.10 -15.48 5.15
N ASP A 54 4.00 -15.39 5.88
CA ASP A 54 2.82 -16.27 5.79
C ASP A 54 2.85 -17.65 6.50
N ILE A 55 2.51 -17.64 7.79
CA ILE A 55 1.55 -18.60 8.37
C ILE A 55 0.68 -17.80 9.35
N SER A 56 -0.43 -17.24 8.86
CA SER A 56 -1.62 -17.02 9.68
C SER A 56 -2.62 -18.10 9.36
N ASP A 57 -2.77 -19.11 10.22
CA ASP A 57 -4.09 -19.64 10.52
C ASP A 57 -4.13 -20.48 11.80
N GLY A 58 -5.12 -20.16 12.65
CA GLY A 58 -5.77 -21.00 13.65
C GLY A 58 -4.93 -21.86 14.61
N ILE A 59 -4.91 -21.47 15.90
CA ILE A 59 -5.43 -22.25 17.05
C ILE A 59 -5.17 -21.43 18.33
N GLY A 60 -6.22 -21.21 19.11
CA GLY A 60 -6.29 -20.27 20.24
C GLY A 60 -5.30 -20.52 21.37
N THR A 61 -4.18 -19.78 21.32
CA THR A 61 -3.26 -19.59 22.45
C THR A 61 -3.21 -18.12 22.81
N ALA A 62 -3.22 -17.82 24.11
CA ALA A 62 -3.20 -16.45 24.62
C ALA A 62 -2.03 -15.66 24.00
N SER A 63 -2.35 -14.49 23.44
CA SER A 63 -1.38 -13.58 22.84
C SER A 63 -0.28 -13.25 23.84
N VAL A 64 0.89 -13.89 23.68
CA VAL A 64 2.12 -13.50 24.38
C VAL A 64 2.42 -12.07 23.95
N ALA A 65 2.50 -11.17 24.93
CA ALA A 65 2.82 -9.76 24.71
C ALA A 65 4.20 -9.65 24.03
N THR A 66 4.21 -9.54 22.71
CA THR A 66 5.41 -9.26 21.93
C THR A 66 5.92 -7.87 22.34
N PRO A 67 7.20 -7.72 22.74
CA PRO A 67 7.72 -6.41 23.14
C PRO A 67 7.66 -5.44 21.95
N ALA A 68 7.34 -4.19 22.27
CA ALA A 68 7.06 -3.07 21.37
C ALA A 68 8.27 -2.63 20.51
N TYR A 69 8.83 -3.52 19.67
CA TYR A 69 9.97 -3.21 18.82
C TYR A 69 9.76 -3.51 17.32
N ARG A 70 8.52 -3.78 16.86
CA ARG A 70 8.25 -3.64 15.42
C ARG A 70 7.97 -2.18 15.09
N GLN A 71 9.01 -1.37 15.19
CA GLN A 71 8.99 0.00 14.71
C GLN A 71 8.84 -0.03 13.20
N SER A 72 7.65 0.29 12.69
CA SER A 72 7.39 0.37 11.26
C SER A 72 8.37 1.33 10.58
N ASP A 73 8.82 0.96 9.38
CA ASP A 73 9.71 1.77 8.54
C ASP A 73 9.22 3.21 8.43
N ALA A 74 10.14 4.18 8.37
CA ALA A 74 9.81 5.60 8.27
C ALA A 74 8.90 5.89 7.05
N LYS A 75 9.07 5.13 5.97
CA LYS A 75 8.21 5.17 4.77
C LYS A 75 6.77 4.72 5.07
N THR A 76 6.60 3.66 5.86
CA THR A 76 5.29 3.16 6.31
C THR A 76 4.63 4.13 7.27
N ARG A 77 5.39 4.80 8.16
CA ARG A 77 4.86 5.86 9.03
C ARG A 77 4.44 7.10 8.27
N MET A 78 5.23 7.56 7.29
CA MET A 78 4.84 8.69 6.43
C MET A 78 3.61 8.36 5.58
N GLN A 79 3.51 7.12 5.06
CA GLN A 79 2.32 6.65 4.36
C GLN A 79 1.11 6.50 5.29
N ALA A 80 1.29 6.23 6.58
CA ALA A 80 0.23 6.16 7.58
C ALA A 80 -0.22 7.54 8.10
N LEU A 81 0.70 8.50 8.20
CA LEU A 81 0.42 9.87 8.64
C LEU A 81 -0.40 10.68 7.62
N GLY A 82 -0.29 10.34 6.33
CA GLY A 82 -1.07 10.96 5.26
C GLY A 82 -2.47 10.38 5.06
N ARG A 83 -2.84 9.34 5.84
CA ARG A 83 -4.19 8.77 5.82
C ARG A 83 -5.02 9.56 6.80
N LEU A 84 -5.75 10.57 6.30
CA LEU A 84 -6.87 11.14 7.05
C LEU A 84 -7.80 9.99 7.48
N LYS A 85 -8.46 10.12 8.63
CA LYS A 85 -9.40 9.09 9.08
C LYS A 85 -10.45 8.88 7.99
N ALA A 86 -10.87 7.64 7.76
CA ALA A 86 -11.94 7.34 6.81
C ALA A 86 -13.14 8.27 7.08
N GLY A 87 -13.58 9.01 6.05
CA GLY A 87 -14.63 10.02 6.17
C GLY A 87 -14.17 11.46 6.46
N GLU A 88 -12.88 11.74 6.66
CA GLU A 88 -12.36 13.10 6.88
C GLU A 88 -11.80 13.68 5.59
N MET A 89 -12.50 14.68 5.03
CA MET A 89 -12.12 15.33 3.78
C MET A 89 -10.81 16.11 3.90
N ASN A 90 -9.93 15.95 2.92
CA ASN A 90 -8.80 16.83 2.72
C ASN A 90 -9.27 18.24 2.31
N LYS A 91 -8.40 19.26 2.44
CA LYS A 91 -8.70 20.64 2.00
C LYS A 91 -9.12 20.72 0.53
N THR A 92 -8.51 19.89 -0.33
CA THR A 92 -8.84 19.83 -1.76
C THR A 92 -10.24 19.25 -1.99
N GLU A 93 -10.58 18.15 -1.31
CA GLU A 93 -11.90 17.54 -1.38
C GLU A 93 -12.97 18.47 -0.81
N GLN A 94 -12.69 19.17 0.29
CA GLN A 94 -13.63 20.14 0.86
C GLN A 94 -13.87 21.32 -0.10
N ARG A 95 -12.83 21.81 -0.78
CA ARG A 95 -12.97 22.81 -1.83
C ARG A 95 -13.81 22.28 -3.00
N TYR A 96 -13.66 21.00 -3.34
CA TYR A 96 -14.46 20.35 -4.37
C TYR A 96 -15.92 20.17 -3.95
N ALA A 97 -16.16 19.78 -2.69
CA ALA A 97 -17.51 19.68 -2.13
C ALA A 97 -18.25 21.03 -2.19
N ASN A 98 -17.57 22.14 -1.88
CA ASN A 98 -18.14 23.49 -2.04
C ASN A 98 -18.47 23.80 -3.51
N HIS A 99 -17.65 23.33 -4.45
CA HIS A 99 -17.92 23.46 -5.88
C HIS A 99 -19.16 22.64 -6.31
N LEU A 100 -19.31 21.41 -5.81
CA LEU A 100 -20.49 20.58 -6.06
C LEU A 100 -21.76 21.19 -5.45
N GLU A 101 -21.68 21.77 -4.25
CA GLU A 101 -22.81 22.45 -3.63
C GLU A 101 -23.24 23.67 -4.44
N ALA A 102 -22.29 24.46 -4.98
CA ALA A 102 -22.61 25.57 -5.89
C ALA A 102 -23.32 25.08 -7.17
N ARG A 103 -22.87 23.96 -7.74
CA ARG A 103 -23.50 23.34 -8.93
C ARG A 103 -24.89 22.77 -8.62
N LYS A 104 -25.09 22.25 -7.40
CA LYS A 104 -26.40 21.81 -6.91
C LYS A 104 -27.37 22.98 -6.75
N GLN A 105 -26.91 24.11 -6.19
CA GLN A 105 -27.70 25.34 -6.10
C GLN A 105 -28.04 25.93 -7.47
N ALA A 106 -27.15 25.78 -8.45
CA ALA A 106 -27.40 26.14 -9.85
C ALA A 106 -28.39 25.20 -10.57
N GLY A 107 -28.79 24.08 -9.94
CA GLY A 107 -29.71 23.10 -10.51
C GLY A 107 -29.06 22.13 -11.50
N GLU A 108 -27.73 22.07 -11.59
CA GLU A 108 -27.02 21.09 -12.43
C GLU A 108 -26.95 19.71 -11.79
N ILE A 109 -26.90 19.67 -10.46
CA ILE A 109 -26.78 18.47 -9.65
C ILE A 109 -28.01 18.36 -8.75
N VAL A 110 -28.62 17.18 -8.69
CA VAL A 110 -29.74 16.91 -7.77
C VAL A 110 -29.22 16.46 -6.42
N TRP A 111 -28.18 15.65 -6.42
CA TRP A 111 -27.66 15.00 -5.24
C TRP A 111 -26.18 14.72 -5.37
N TYR A 112 -25.44 14.83 -4.27
CA TYR A 112 -24.08 14.32 -4.20
C TYR A 112 -23.78 13.80 -2.79
N ARG A 113 -22.79 12.91 -2.68
CA ARG A 113 -22.34 12.35 -1.39
C ARG A 113 -20.87 11.95 -1.44
N PHE A 114 -20.13 12.30 -0.39
CA PHE A 114 -18.74 11.89 -0.19
C PHE A 114 -18.65 10.44 0.29
N GLU A 115 -17.78 9.63 -0.32
CA GLU A 115 -17.57 8.19 -0.07
C GLU A 115 -18.89 7.39 0.05
N GLY A 116 -19.94 7.82 -0.67
CA GLY A 116 -21.30 7.34 -0.49
C GLY A 116 -21.64 6.04 -1.23
N ILE A 117 -20.84 5.67 -2.24
CA ILE A 117 -21.06 4.51 -3.09
C ILE A 117 -19.79 3.67 -3.12
N LYS A 118 -19.94 2.34 -3.04
CA LYS A 118 -18.85 1.39 -3.21
C LYS A 118 -19.16 0.47 -4.38
N PHE A 119 -18.26 0.42 -5.35
CA PHE A 119 -18.32 -0.46 -6.51
C PHE A 119 -17.51 -1.72 -6.23
N ARG A 120 -18.11 -2.90 -6.38
CA ARG A 120 -17.39 -4.17 -6.25
C ARG A 120 -16.71 -4.48 -7.58
N LEU A 121 -15.37 -4.62 -7.59
CA LEU A 121 -14.63 -4.94 -8.81
C LEU A 121 -14.29 -6.42 -8.95
N ALA A 122 -14.10 -7.10 -7.81
CA ALA A 122 -13.83 -8.53 -7.73
C ALA A 122 -14.22 -9.04 -6.33
N ASP A 123 -13.96 -10.31 -6.04
CA ASP A 123 -14.13 -10.85 -4.69
C ASP A 123 -13.24 -10.11 -3.69
N ASN A 124 -13.86 -9.56 -2.65
CA ASN A 124 -13.24 -8.70 -1.62
C ASN A 124 -12.52 -7.43 -2.13
N THR A 125 -12.71 -7.06 -3.40
CA THR A 125 -12.08 -5.87 -4.00
C THR A 125 -13.14 -4.83 -4.31
N PHE A 126 -13.02 -3.66 -3.69
CA PHE A 126 -13.96 -2.56 -3.85
C PHE A 126 -13.24 -1.29 -4.28
N TYR A 127 -13.88 -0.53 -5.17
CA TYR A 127 -13.52 0.82 -5.52
C TYR A 127 -14.55 1.79 -4.92
N THR A 128 -14.07 2.80 -4.20
CA THR A 128 -14.90 3.83 -3.58
C THR A 128 -14.44 5.15 -4.16
N PRO A 129 -15.22 5.81 -5.03
CA PRO A 129 -14.87 7.16 -5.47
C PRO A 129 -15.01 8.15 -4.32
N ASP A 130 -14.29 9.27 -4.41
CA ASP A 130 -14.37 10.34 -3.42
C ASP A 130 -15.79 10.95 -3.37
N PHE A 131 -16.40 11.23 -4.52
CA PHE A 131 -17.75 11.77 -4.58
C PHE A 131 -18.63 10.99 -5.57
N ALA A 132 -19.83 10.63 -5.12
CA ALA A 132 -20.92 10.22 -6.00
C ALA A 132 -21.82 11.43 -6.28
N VAL A 133 -22.14 11.69 -7.54
CA VAL A 133 -22.91 12.85 -8.01
C VAL A 133 -24.02 12.38 -8.94
N MET A 134 -25.23 12.88 -8.73
CA MET A 134 -26.36 12.67 -9.63
C MET A 134 -26.72 13.99 -10.30
N LEU A 135 -26.57 14.05 -11.62
CA LEU A 135 -26.95 15.22 -12.41
C LEU A 135 -28.47 15.41 -12.47
N ALA A 136 -28.90 16.62 -12.82
CA ALA A 136 -30.30 16.94 -13.12
C ALA A 136 -30.90 16.10 -14.24
N SER A 137 -30.07 15.57 -15.15
CA SER A 137 -30.47 14.63 -16.19
C SER A 137 -30.78 13.22 -15.67
N GLY A 138 -30.52 12.93 -14.39
CA GLY A 138 -30.67 11.61 -13.78
C GLY A 138 -29.45 10.68 -13.96
N GLN A 139 -28.40 11.15 -14.65
CA GLN A 139 -27.17 10.38 -14.81
C GLN A 139 -26.33 10.40 -13.53
N LEU A 140 -25.75 9.24 -13.20
CA LEU A 140 -24.82 9.09 -12.09
C LEU A 140 -23.38 9.28 -12.59
N GLU A 141 -22.64 10.12 -11.87
CA GLU A 141 -21.23 10.38 -12.06
C GLU A 141 -20.47 10.02 -10.76
N ALA A 142 -19.30 9.42 -10.90
CA ALA A 142 -18.37 9.15 -9.83
C ALA A 142 -17.13 10.02 -10.03
N HIS A 143 -16.91 10.97 -9.13
CA HIS A 143 -15.79 11.91 -9.20
C HIS A 143 -14.69 11.49 -8.24
N GLU A 144 -13.47 11.32 -8.77
CA GLU A 144 -12.26 11.02 -8.00
C GLU A 144 -11.38 12.27 -7.98
N VAL A 145 -11.18 12.86 -6.80
CA VAL A 145 -10.41 14.08 -6.61
C VAL A 145 -8.97 13.72 -6.24
N LYS A 146 -8.05 13.87 -7.20
CA LYS A 146 -6.64 13.55 -6.98
C LYS A 146 -5.72 14.69 -7.41
N GLY A 147 -4.74 15.00 -6.56
CA GLY A 147 -3.74 16.03 -6.88
C GLY A 147 -2.66 15.54 -7.84
N HIS A 148 -2.19 14.30 -7.67
CA HIS A 148 -1.21 13.68 -8.55
C HIS A 148 -1.65 12.26 -8.89
N TRP A 149 -1.88 12.01 -10.17
CA TRP A 149 -2.30 10.70 -10.67
C TRP A 149 -1.09 9.80 -10.84
N GLN A 150 -1.10 8.68 -10.13
CA GLN A 150 -0.23 7.54 -10.39
C GLN A 150 -1.00 6.54 -11.26
N ASP A 151 -0.26 5.80 -12.09
CA ASP A 151 -0.84 4.90 -13.11
C ASP A 151 -1.77 3.83 -12.51
N ASP A 152 -1.45 3.31 -11.31
CA ASP A 152 -2.27 2.33 -10.57
C ASP A 152 -3.71 2.81 -10.31
N ALA A 153 -3.89 4.10 -10.01
CA ALA A 153 -5.21 4.65 -9.72
C ALA A 153 -6.10 4.72 -10.96
N ARG A 154 -5.51 5.02 -12.14
CA ARG A 154 -6.24 5.08 -13.41
C ARG A 154 -6.77 3.72 -13.83
N VAL A 155 -5.99 2.66 -13.59
CA VAL A 155 -6.41 1.28 -13.90
C VAL A 155 -7.66 0.91 -13.12
N LYS A 156 -7.74 1.25 -11.82
CA LYS A 156 -8.93 0.95 -10.99
C LYS A 156 -10.18 1.66 -11.49
N VAL A 157 -10.05 2.94 -11.85
CA VAL A 157 -11.16 3.72 -12.40
C VAL A 157 -11.62 3.13 -13.74
N LYS A 158 -10.68 2.78 -14.62
CA LYS A 158 -11.00 2.16 -15.91
C LYS A 158 -11.69 0.80 -15.77
N VAL A 159 -11.25 -0.02 -14.82
CA VAL A 159 -11.90 -1.31 -14.53
C VAL A 159 -13.31 -1.11 -13.97
N ALA A 160 -13.53 -0.07 -13.16
CA ALA A 160 -14.86 0.27 -12.69
C ALA A 160 -15.78 0.79 -13.82
N ALA A 161 -15.24 1.63 -14.71
CA ALA A 161 -15.95 2.18 -15.86
C ALA A 161 -16.42 1.10 -16.85
N ASP A 162 -15.65 0.02 -17.02
CA ASP A 162 -16.03 -1.11 -17.87
C ASP A 162 -17.17 -1.96 -17.25
N GLN A 163 -17.21 -2.06 -15.91
CA GLN A 163 -18.17 -2.92 -15.21
C GLN A 163 -19.51 -2.25 -14.88
N TYR A 164 -19.53 -0.92 -14.73
CA TYR A 164 -20.70 -0.19 -14.23
C TYR A 164 -21.16 0.88 -15.23
N PRO A 165 -22.48 1.05 -15.45
CA PRO A 165 -23.03 2.08 -16.32
C PRO A 165 -23.04 3.45 -15.61
N VAL A 166 -21.89 3.88 -15.11
CA VAL A 166 -21.68 5.12 -14.36
C VAL A 166 -20.52 5.86 -15.00
N ARG A 167 -20.63 7.18 -15.15
CA ARG A 167 -19.52 7.99 -15.70
C ARG A 167 -18.48 8.24 -14.62
N PHE A 168 -17.24 7.85 -14.89
CA PHE A 168 -16.14 8.08 -13.96
C PHE A 168 -15.31 9.28 -14.41
N ILE A 169 -15.15 10.25 -13.51
CA ILE A 169 -14.50 11.53 -13.80
C ILE A 169 -13.34 11.72 -12.83
N ALA A 170 -12.12 11.76 -13.35
CA ALA A 170 -10.97 12.27 -12.62
C ALA A 170 -11.07 13.78 -12.50
N VAL A 171 -10.91 14.29 -11.29
CA VAL A 171 -10.86 15.71 -10.99
C VAL A 171 -9.49 16.04 -10.41
N THR A 172 -8.79 16.96 -11.06
CA THR A 172 -7.50 17.47 -10.60
C THR A 172 -7.62 18.96 -10.32
N ALA A 173 -7.11 19.40 -9.17
CA ALA A 173 -7.02 20.83 -8.86
C ALA A 173 -6.02 21.49 -9.83
N GLY A 174 -6.52 22.41 -10.66
CA GLY A 174 -5.68 23.23 -11.52
C GLY A 174 -4.71 24.06 -10.67
N ARG A 175 -3.50 24.26 -11.18
CA ARG A 175 -2.50 25.07 -10.47
C ARG A 175 -2.99 26.51 -10.38
N ALA A 176 -2.62 27.21 -9.31
CA ALA A 176 -3.01 28.61 -9.10
C ALA A 176 -2.61 29.52 -10.28
N LYS A 177 -1.50 29.19 -10.96
CA LYS A 177 -1.03 29.89 -12.16
C LYS A 177 -1.92 29.74 -13.39
N ASP A 178 -2.74 28.69 -13.44
CA ASP A 178 -3.62 28.35 -14.58
C ASP A 178 -5.08 28.77 -14.30
N GLY A 179 -5.29 29.73 -13.39
CA GLY A 179 -6.61 30.25 -13.04
C GLY A 179 -7.34 29.49 -11.93
N GLY A 180 -6.70 28.49 -11.31
CA GLY A 180 -7.21 27.83 -10.10
C GLY A 180 -8.49 27.01 -10.28
N GLY A 181 -8.86 26.65 -11.51
CA GLY A 181 -10.04 25.83 -11.81
C GLY A 181 -9.89 24.34 -11.51
N TRP A 182 -10.85 23.55 -11.99
CA TRP A 182 -10.83 22.09 -11.93
C TRP A 182 -10.57 21.53 -13.32
N GLN A 183 -9.60 20.64 -13.44
CA GLN A 183 -9.38 19.86 -14.65
C GLN A 183 -10.08 18.52 -14.49
N THR A 184 -10.92 18.18 -15.47
CA THR A 184 -11.71 16.95 -15.46
C THR A 184 -11.31 16.06 -16.63
N GLU A 185 -11.13 14.77 -16.39
CA GLU A 185 -10.83 13.76 -17.40
C GLU A 185 -11.84 12.60 -17.22
N GLU A 186 -12.49 12.18 -18.29
CA GLU A 186 -13.47 11.08 -18.30
C GLU A 186 -12.77 9.76 -18.70
N PHE A 187 -13.18 8.65 -18.08
CA PHE A 187 -12.65 7.30 -18.34
C PHE A 187 -13.63 6.36 -19.02
#